data_AF-A0A0D6PXG7-F1
#
_entry.id   AF-A0A0D6PXG7-F1
#
_cell.length_a   1.000
_cell.length_b   1.000
_cell.length_c   1.000
_cell.angle_alpha   90.00
_cell.angle_beta   90.00
_cell.angle_gamma   90.00
#
_symmetry.space_group_name_H-M   'P 1'
#
loop_
_entity.id
_entity.type
_entity.pdbx_description
1 polymer ?
#
loop_
_entity_poly.entity_id
_entity_poly.type
_entity_poly.pdbx_seq_one_letter_code
_entity_poly.pdbx_strand_id
1 'polypeptide(L)' 'MKQPTKFKRITAATIKARWKKKARALTQPQRQQALDMLRAGKSVKAIKETLNVDLDTVLGVVELCTVKTVITSLKEVAP' A
#
# COMPACT_ATOMS: atom_id res chain seq x y z
N MET A 1 -10.41 -24.47 -32.96
CA MET A 1 -9.10 -24.32 -32.29
C MET A 1 -9.29 -23.50 -31.02
N LYS A 2 -9.18 -24.09 -29.82
CA LYS A 2 -9.24 -23.33 -28.56
C LYS A 2 -7.91 -22.58 -28.41
N GLN A 3 -7.95 -21.24 -28.46
CA GLN A 3 -6.76 -20.44 -28.19
C GLN A 3 -6.22 -20.80 -26.80
N PRO A 4 -4.91 -21.03 -26.64
CA PRO A 4 -4.34 -21.24 -25.32
C PRO A 4 -4.51 -19.94 -24.54
N THR A 5 -5.38 -19.97 -23.53
CA THR A 5 -5.55 -18.89 -22.58
C THR A 5 -4.21 -18.70 -21.88
N LYS A 6 -3.44 -17.70 -22.30
CA LYS A 6 -2.18 -17.33 -21.66
C LYS A 6 -2.52 -16.89 -20.24
N PHE A 7 -2.38 -17.80 -19.27
CA PHE A 7 -2.47 -17.45 -17.86
C PHE A 7 -1.34 -16.47 -17.57
N LYS A 8 -1.65 -15.17 -17.49
CA LYS A 8 -0.72 -14.16 -16.99
C LYS A 8 -0.35 -14.55 -15.56
N ARG A 9 0.89 -15.00 -15.35
CA ARG A 9 1.41 -15.27 -14.01
C ARG A 9 1.23 -14.03 -13.15
N ILE A 10 0.58 -14.18 -12.01
CA ILE A 10 0.46 -13.11 -11.04
C ILE A 10 1.88 -12.86 -10.50
N THR A 11 2.41 -11.67 -10.77
CA THR A 11 3.73 -11.27 -10.28
C THR A 11 3.62 -10.51 -8.97
N ALA A 12 4.71 -10.42 -8.20
CA ALA A 12 4.77 -9.59 -7.01
C ALA A 12 4.41 -8.11 -7.30
N ALA A 13 4.80 -7.60 -8.48
CA ALA A 13 4.44 -6.25 -8.93
C ALA A 13 2.93 -6.10 -9.12
N THR A 14 2.26 -7.11 -9.69
CA THR A 14 0.80 -7.14 -9.85
C THR A 14 0.09 -7.14 -8.50
N ILE A 15 0.60 -7.90 -7.52
CA ILE A 15 0.05 -7.95 -6.16
C ILE A 15 0.20 -6.57 -5.48
N LYS A 16 1.41 -5.99 -5.50
CA LYS A 16 1.67 -4.66 -4.93
C LYS A 16 0.82 -3.56 -5.58
N ALA A 17 0.60 -3.64 -6.90
CA ALA A 17 -0.28 -2.71 -7.60
C ALA A 17 -1.74 -2.81 -7.11
N ARG A 18 -2.23 -4.03 -6.84
CA ARG A 18 -3.56 -4.26 -6.25
C ARG A 18 -3.67 -3.66 -4.85
N TRP A 19 -2.65 -3.83 -4.00
CA TRP A 19 -2.59 -3.21 -2.68
C TRP A 19 -2.65 -1.69 -2.75
N LYS A 20 -1.81 -1.08 -3.61
CA LYS A 20 -1.82 0.38 -3.83
C LYS A 20 -3.18 0.88 -4.33
N LYS A 21 -3.85 0.13 -5.21
CA LYS A 21 -5.21 0.47 -5.68
C LYS A 21 -6.21 0.51 -4.53
N LYS A 22 -6.19 -0.50 -3.64
CA LYS A 22 -7.06 -0.53 -2.45
C LYS A 22 -6.76 0.62 -1.49
N ALA A 23 -5.49 0.90 -1.21
CA ALA A 23 -5.10 2.01 -0.33
C ALA A 23 -5.49 3.40 -0.89
N ARG A 24 -5.52 3.57 -2.22
CA ARG A 24 -6.03 4.80 -2.86
C ARG A 24 -7.54 4.96 -2.71
N ALA A 25 -8.29 3.88 -2.53
CA ALA A 25 -9.74 3.93 -2.31
C ALA A 25 -10.13 4.42 -0.88
N LEU A 26 -9.19 4.40 0.06
CA LEU A 26 -9.40 4.99 1.39
C LEU A 26 -9.58 6.52 1.30
N THR A 27 -10.28 7.09 2.26
CA THR A 27 -10.33 8.54 2.42
C THR A 27 -8.97 9.07 2.89
N GLN A 28 -8.71 10.37 2.66
CA GLN A 28 -7.46 10.99 3.14
C GLN A 28 -7.29 10.88 4.67
N PRO A 29 -8.31 11.12 5.52
CA PRO A 29 -8.20 10.93 6.97
C PRO A 29 -7.85 9.49 7.37
N GLN A 30 -8.47 8.49 6.74
CA GLN A 30 -8.17 7.08 7.02
C GLN A 30 -6.73 6.72 6.67
N ARG A 31 -6.21 7.22 5.55
CA ARG A 31 -4.79 7.05 5.19
C ARG A 31 -3.87 7.71 6.20
N GLN A 32 -4.20 8.91 6.65
CA GLN A 32 -3.39 9.64 7.62
C GLN A 32 -3.37 8.92 8.97
N GLN A 33 -4.54 8.47 9.45
CA GLN A 33 -4.64 7.69 10.69
C GLN A 33 -3.85 6.38 10.61
N ALA A 34 -3.94 5.64 9.50
CA ALA A 34 -3.14 4.44 9.28
C ALA A 34 -1.62 4.73 9.36
N LEU A 35 -1.18 5.85 8.79
CA LEU A 35 0.21 6.28 8.82
C LEU A 35 0.69 6.65 10.20
N ASP A 36 -0.12 7.38 10.95
CA ASP A 36 0.23 7.80 12.30
C ASP A 36 0.33 6.58 13.22
N MET A 37 -0.54 5.59 13.04
CA MET A 37 -0.43 4.31 13.75
C MET A 37 0.83 3.51 13.35
N LEU A 38 1.20 3.48 12.06
CA LEU A 38 2.45 2.86 11.61
C LEU A 38 3.68 3.53 12.24
N ARG A 39 3.71 4.87 12.26
CA ARG A 39 4.78 5.66 12.88
C ARG A 39 4.86 5.45 14.38
N ALA A 40 3.72 5.24 15.04
CA ALA A 40 3.65 4.87 16.45
C ALA A 40 4.04 3.40 16.74
N GLY A 41 4.51 2.65 15.73
CA GLY A 41 4.96 1.27 15.88
C GLY A 41 3.84 0.24 16.05
N LYS A 42 2.58 0.61 15.73
CA LYS A 42 1.46 -0.34 15.79
C LYS A 42 1.61 -1.41 14.69
N SER A 43 1.23 -2.64 15.02
CA SER A 43 1.25 -3.74 14.06
C SER A 43 0.21 -3.54 12.96
N VAL A 44 0.50 -4.06 11.77
CA VAL A 44 -0.42 -4.04 10.62
C VAL A 44 -1.78 -4.67 10.98
N LYS A 45 -1.79 -5.69 11.84
CA LYS A 45 -3.01 -6.34 12.34
C LYS A 45 -3.86 -5.39 13.20
N ALA A 46 -3.24 -4.64 14.12
CA ALA A 46 -3.94 -3.67 14.95
C ALA A 46 -4.55 -2.53 14.10
N ILE A 47 -3.84 -2.09 13.06
CA ILE A 47 -4.33 -1.05 12.15
C ILE A 47 -5.52 -1.54 11.32
N LYS A 48 -5.43 -2.77 10.81
CA LYS A 48 -6.52 -3.45 10.10
C LYS A 48 -7.80 -3.46 10.93
N GLU A 49 -7.70 -3.89 12.19
CA GLU A 49 -8.82 -3.98 13.12
C GLU A 49 -9.37 -2.59 13.49
N THR A 50 -8.49 -1.63 13.76
CA THR A 50 -8.88 -0.26 14.16
C THR A 50 -9.61 0.49 13.03
N LEU A 51 -9.13 0.35 11.79
CA LEU A 51 -9.72 1.04 10.63
C LEU A 51 -10.80 0.22 9.93
N ASN A 52 -11.04 -1.02 10.37
CA ASN A 52 -11.95 -1.98 9.75
C ASN A 52 -11.71 -2.13 8.23
N VAL A 53 -10.45 -2.41 7.85
CA VAL A 53 -10.02 -2.57 6.45
C VAL A 53 -9.38 -3.93 6.21
N ASP A 54 -9.14 -4.30 4.95
CA ASP A 54 -8.37 -5.50 4.61
C ASP A 54 -6.87 -5.35 4.91
N LEU A 55 -6.18 -6.47 5.14
CA LEU A 55 -4.72 -6.51 5.28
C LEU A 55 -4.00 -5.91 4.06
N ASP A 56 -4.47 -6.26 2.85
CA ASP A 56 -3.98 -5.72 1.58
C ASP A 56 -3.97 -4.19 1.54
N THR A 57 -5.00 -3.57 2.14
CA THR A 57 -5.17 -2.12 2.15
C THR A 57 -4.13 -1.48 3.05
N VAL A 58 -3.87 -2.05 4.23
CA VAL A 58 -2.84 -1.55 5.14
C VAL A 58 -1.44 -1.70 4.52
N LEU A 59 -1.14 -2.84 3.89
CA LEU A 59 0.11 -3.04 3.14
C LEU A 59 0.25 -2.05 1.98
N GLY A 60 -0.86 -1.72 1.31
CA GLY A 60 -0.89 -0.70 0.28
C GLY A 60 -0.56 0.70 0.81
N VAL A 61 -1.00 1.04 2.03
CA VAL A 61 -0.65 2.31 2.70
C VAL A 61 0.84 2.34 3.02
N VAL A 62 1.39 1.25 3.59
CA VAL A 62 2.83 1.13 3.85
C VAL A 62 3.63 1.38 2.58
N GLU A 63 3.28 0.71 1.47
CA GLU A 63 4.00 0.79 0.20
C GLU A 63 3.83 2.16 -0.51
N LEU A 64 2.67 2.81 -0.37
CA LEU A 64 2.49 4.19 -0.88
C LEU A 64 3.39 5.17 -0.14
N CYS A 65 3.59 4.95 1.17
CA CYS A 65 4.29 5.88 2.01
C CYS A 65 5.79 5.64 2.04
N THR A 66 6.30 4.42 2.01
CA THR A 66 7.73 4.17 1.77
C THR A 66 8.19 4.77 0.44
N VAL A 67 7.39 4.66 -0.62
CA VAL A 67 7.71 5.29 -1.91
C VAL A 67 7.68 6.80 -1.81
N LYS A 68 6.67 7.39 -1.14
CA LYS A 68 6.59 8.85 -1.01
C LYS A 68 7.74 9.41 -0.17
N THR A 69 8.03 8.80 0.99
CA THR A 69 9.12 9.21 1.89
C THR A 69 10.47 9.12 1.19
N VAL A 70 10.76 8.02 0.46
CA VAL A 70 11.99 7.88 -0.32
C VAL A 70 12.08 8.95 -1.41
N ILE A 71 11.00 9.25 -2.14
CA ILE A 71 11.02 10.29 -3.19
C ILE A 71 11.24 11.68 -2.59
N THR A 72 10.62 12.03 -1.46
CA THR A 72 10.86 13.32 -0.79
C THR A 72 12.29 13.42 -0.27
N SER A 73 12.82 12.37 0.39
CA SER A 73 14.20 12.38 0.87
C SER A 73 15.21 12.44 -0.28
N LEU A 74 14.94 11.82 -1.44
CA LEU A 74 15.81 11.95 -2.62
C LEU A 74 15.75 13.34 -3.26
N LYS A 75 14.60 14.03 -3.20
CA LYS A 75 14.47 15.40 -3.70
C LYS A 75 15.14 16.44 -2.81
N GLU A 76 15.13 16.24 -1.49
CA GLU A 76 15.78 17.16 -0.55
C GLU A 76 17.31 17.01 -0.48
N VAL A 77 17.84 15.90 -1.02
CA VAL A 77 19.28 15.60 -1.04
C VAL A 77 19.91 15.86 -2.43
N ALA A 78 19.12 16.29 -3.42
CA ALA A 78 19.65 16.76 -4.70
C ALA A 78 19.96 18.27 -4.60
N PRO A 79 21.25 18.69 -4.63
CA PRO A 79 21.65 20.10 -4.63
C PRO A 79 21.28 20.82 -5.94
#